data_AF-A0A9N9EMR0-F1
#
_entry.id   AF-A0A9N9EMR0-F1
#
_cell.length_a   1.000
_cell.length_b   1.000
_cell.length_c   1.000
_cell.angle_alpha   90.00
_cell.angle_beta   90.00
_cell.angle_gamma   90.00
#
_symmetry.space_group_name_H-M   'P 1'
#
loop_
_entity.id
_entity.type
_entity.pdbx_description
1 polymer ?
#
loop_
_entity_poly.entity_id
_entity_poly.type
_entity_poly.pdbx_seq_one_letter_code
_entity_poly.pdbx_strand_id
1 'polypeptide(L)'
;MGCFSSKLSEHSDSMDSQISQPEFRYNDGRRYHNAENAAYHLPNDEYETDRLHIQHFLIRYMWQSNFSAPIEHILSKQGAKVLDVG
;
A
#
# COMPACT_ATOMS: atom_id res chain seq x y z
N MET A 1 -9.32 69.50 3.14
CA MET A 1 -9.61 68.15 2.62
C MET A 1 -8.76 67.16 3.39
N GLY A 2 -9.28 66.67 4.52
CA GLY A 2 -8.59 65.66 5.33
C GLY A 2 -8.79 64.29 4.70
N CYS A 3 -7.73 63.53 4.53
CA CYS A 3 -7.80 62.10 4.27
C CYS A 3 -7.11 61.40 5.44
N PHE A 4 -7.92 60.87 6.35
CA PHE A 4 -7.51 59.89 7.34
C PHE A 4 -7.15 58.60 6.60
N SER A 5 -5.93 58.09 6.78
CA SER A 5 -5.62 56.69 6.45
C SER A 5 -5.21 56.01 7.75
N SER A 6 -6.11 55.16 8.23
CA SER A 6 -5.96 54.36 9.44
C SER A 6 -4.89 53.29 9.24
N LYS A 7 -3.99 53.17 10.23
CA LYS A 7 -3.09 52.03 10.40
C LYS A 7 -3.91 50.73 10.39
N LEU A 8 -3.62 49.82 9.48
CA LEU A 8 -4.07 48.44 9.56
C LEU A 8 -2.89 47.56 9.94
N SER A 9 -3.04 46.97 11.11
CA SER A 9 -2.21 45.99 11.79
C SER A 9 -1.84 44.84 10.87
N GLU A 10 -0.56 44.48 10.82
CA GLU A 10 -0.14 43.15 10.38
C GLU A 10 -0.80 42.12 11.32
N HIS A 11 -1.69 41.30 10.78
CA HIS A 11 -2.18 40.12 11.46
C HIS A 11 -1.82 38.92 10.59
N SER A 12 -0.92 38.11 11.13
CA SER A 12 -0.51 36.82 10.63
C SER A 12 -1.68 35.86 10.62
N ASP A 13 -2.13 35.45 9.44
CA ASP A 13 -2.79 34.14 9.29
C ASP A 13 -1.81 33.24 8.55
N SER A 14 -1.07 32.45 9.34
CA SER A 14 -0.34 31.29 8.84
C SER A 14 -1.36 30.29 8.34
N MET A 15 -1.69 30.34 7.05
CA MET A 15 -2.25 29.18 6.38
C MET A 15 -1.12 28.18 6.21
N ASP A 16 -0.85 27.43 7.28
CA ASP A 16 -0.08 26.19 7.20
C ASP A 16 -0.95 25.20 6.42
N SER A 17 -0.94 25.34 5.10
CA SER A 17 -1.49 24.33 4.21
C SER A 17 -0.63 23.10 4.44
N GLN A 18 -1.09 22.20 5.31
CA GLN A 18 -0.53 20.87 5.39
C GLN A 18 -0.65 20.28 3.99
N ILE A 19 0.45 20.32 3.23
CA ILE A 19 0.56 19.64 1.95
C ILE A 19 0.52 18.16 2.32
N SER A 20 -0.68 17.59 2.34
CA SER A 20 -0.86 16.16 2.43
C SER A 20 -0.15 15.58 1.23
N GLN A 21 0.94 14.85 1.47
CA GLN A 21 1.63 14.14 0.41
C GLN A 21 0.59 13.28 -0.33
N PRO A 22 0.66 13.21 -1.68
CA PRO A 22 -0.29 12.41 -2.43
C PRO A 22 -0.21 10.95 -1.95
N GLU A 23 -1.34 10.26 -1.88
CA GLU A 23 -1.39 8.87 -1.40
C GLU A 23 -0.54 7.92 -2.26
N PHE A 24 -0.40 8.24 -3.56
CA PHE A 24 0.32 7.45 -4.54
C PHE A 24 1.38 8.28 -5.27
N ARG A 25 2.44 7.58 -5.69
CA ARG A 25 3.46 8.13 -6.60
C ARG A 25 3.39 7.39 -7.93
N TYR A 26 3.69 8.09 -9.01
CA TYR A 26 3.68 7.52 -10.35
C TYR A 26 5.09 7.55 -10.93
N ASN A 27 5.53 6.43 -11.50
CA ASN A 27 6.80 6.34 -12.22
C ASN A 27 6.56 5.58 -13.52
N ASP A 28 6.98 6.15 -14.65
CA ASP A 28 6.77 5.58 -15.99
C ASP A 28 5.32 5.12 -16.27
N GLY A 29 4.35 5.89 -15.78
CA GLY A 29 2.91 5.60 -15.94
C GLY A 29 2.37 4.48 -15.03
N ARG A 30 3.20 3.88 -14.18
CA ARG A 30 2.79 2.87 -13.19
C ARG A 30 2.52 3.54 -11.84
N ARG A 31 1.51 3.07 -11.10
CA ARG A 31 1.16 3.59 -9.77
C ARG A 31 1.92 2.82 -8.69
N TYR A 32 2.42 3.51 -7.67
CA TYR A 32 3.13 2.93 -6.52
C TYR A 32 2.62 3.54 -5.22
N HIS A 33 2.88 2.85 -4.10
CA HIS A 33 2.70 3.42 -2.77
C HIS A 33 3.61 4.64 -2.56
N ASN A 34 3.07 5.70 -1.93
CA ASN A 34 3.83 6.87 -1.50
C ASN A 34 4.05 6.86 0.02
N ALA A 35 4.58 5.75 0.54
CA ALA A 35 4.94 5.60 1.93
C ALA A 35 6.39 5.11 2.01
N GLU A 36 7.20 5.72 2.89
CA GLU A 36 8.61 5.37 3.06
C GLU A 36 8.80 3.89 3.47
N ASN A 37 7.85 3.35 4.25
CA ASN A 37 7.87 1.97 4.74
C ASN A 37 6.79 1.10 4.08
N ALA A 38 6.56 1.29 2.78
CA ALA A 38 5.62 0.44 2.04
C ALA A 38 6.08 -1.04 2.09
N ALA A 39 5.22 -1.93 2.56
CA ALA A 39 5.51 -3.37 2.59
C ALA A 39 5.76 -3.94 1.18
N TYR A 40 5.19 -3.30 0.16
CA TYR A 40 5.32 -3.68 -1.25
C TYR A 40 5.93 -2.54 -2.07
N HIS A 41 7.07 -2.82 -2.70
CA HIS A 41 7.89 -1.81 -3.39
C HIS A 41 7.62 -1.72 -4.91
N LEU A 42 6.95 -2.73 -5.46
CA LEU A 42 6.56 -2.80 -6.87
C LEU A 42 5.28 -1.95 -7.11
N PRO A 43 4.81 -1.81 -8.37
CA PRO A 43 3.57 -1.08 -8.63
C PRO A 43 2.38 -1.61 -7.83
N ASN A 44 1.32 -0.83 -7.70
CA ASN A 44 0.07 -1.23 -7.05
C ASN A 44 -1.15 -0.90 -7.94
N ASP A 45 -0.95 -1.00 -9.26
CA ASP A 45 -1.99 -0.86 -10.28
C ASP A 45 -2.58 -2.23 -10.69
N GLU A 46 -3.60 -2.18 -11.54
CA GLU A 46 -4.32 -3.37 -12.02
C GLU A 46 -3.40 -4.36 -12.75
N TYR A 47 -2.45 -3.85 -13.54
CA TYR A 47 -1.47 -4.69 -14.23
C TYR A 47 -0.60 -5.49 -13.25
N GLU A 48 -0.20 -4.91 -12.12
CA GLU A 48 0.55 -5.64 -11.11
C GLU A 48 -0.32 -6.67 -10.38
N THR A 49 -1.60 -6.35 -10.18
CA THR A 49 -2.58 -7.30 -9.62
C THR A 49 -2.70 -8.54 -10.51
N ASP A 50 -2.86 -8.35 -11.82
CA ASP A 50 -2.91 -9.45 -12.79
C ASP A 50 -1.61 -10.26 -12.82
N ARG A 51 -0.45 -9.58 -12.78
CA ARG A 51 0.87 -10.25 -12.72
C ARG A 51 0.98 -11.14 -11.48
N LEU A 52 0.55 -10.65 -10.30
CA LEU A 52 0.57 -11.39 -9.05
C LEU A 52 -0.39 -12.59 -9.09
N HIS A 53 -1.57 -12.45 -9.69
CA HIS A 53 -2.50 -13.56 -9.90
C HIS A 53 -1.87 -14.67 -10.76
N ILE A 54 -1.27 -14.31 -11.90
CA ILE A 54 -0.59 -15.28 -12.76
C ILE A 54 0.55 -15.97 -12.01
N GLN A 55 1.38 -15.20 -11.28
CA GLN A 55 2.46 -15.77 -10.47
C GLN A 55 1.93 -16.76 -9.44
N HIS A 56 0.87 -16.42 -8.71
CA HIS A 56 0.25 -17.31 -7.72
C HIS A 56 -0.19 -18.63 -8.37
N PHE A 57 -0.94 -18.56 -9.49
CA PHE A 57 -1.42 -19.76 -10.17
C PHE A 57 -0.29 -20.61 -10.72
N LEU A 58 0.75 -20.00 -11.29
CA LEU A 58 1.92 -20.73 -11.78
C LEU A 58 2.65 -21.45 -10.65
N ILE A 59 2.89 -20.78 -9.51
CA ILE A 59 3.57 -21.40 -8.36
C ILE A 59 2.73 -22.56 -7.83
N ARG A 60 1.42 -22.36 -7.63
CA ARG A 60 0.52 -23.41 -7.16
C ARG A 60 0.44 -24.59 -8.12
N TYR A 61 0.44 -24.31 -9.43
CA TYR A 61 0.46 -25.34 -10.46
C TYR A 61 1.78 -26.10 -10.50
N MET A 62 2.92 -25.44 -10.34
CA MET A 62 4.21 -26.17 -10.29
C MET A 62 4.33 -26.99 -9.00
N TRP A 63 3.86 -26.48 -7.87
CA TRP A 63 4.05 -27.10 -6.56
C TRP A 63 3.06 -28.24 -6.27
N GLN A 64 1.87 -28.22 -6.89
CA GLN A 64 0.82 -29.25 -6.75
C GLN A 64 0.36 -29.51 -5.30
N SER A 65 0.73 -28.63 -4.36
CA SER A 65 0.42 -28.74 -2.93
C SER A 65 0.46 -27.37 -2.25
N ASN A 66 -0.07 -27.28 -1.04
CA ASN A 66 0.06 -26.09 -0.16
C ASN A 66 1.25 -26.20 0.80
N PHE A 67 1.80 -27.41 0.96
CA PHE A 67 2.85 -27.70 1.94
C PHE A 67 3.77 -28.80 1.40
N SER A 68 5.01 -28.83 1.88
CA SER A 68 5.97 -29.89 1.55
C SER A 68 6.43 -30.70 2.75
N ALA A 69 6.12 -30.24 3.97
CA ALA A 69 6.39 -30.99 5.18
C ALA A 69 5.46 -32.23 5.26
N PRO A 70 5.90 -33.36 5.85
CA PRO A 70 5.09 -34.58 5.95
C PRO A 70 4.02 -34.47 7.07
N ILE A 71 3.17 -33.46 7.02
CA ILE A 71 2.21 -33.08 8.07
C ILE A 71 0.76 -33.37 7.69
N GLU A 72 0.51 -34.11 6.61
CA GLU A 72 -0.84 -34.44 6.14
C GLU A 72 -1.69 -35.16 7.21
N HIS A 73 -1.05 -36.01 8.01
CA HIS A 73 -1.67 -36.68 9.16
C HIS A 73 -2.08 -35.71 10.30
N ILE A 74 -1.50 -34.51 10.35
CA ILE A 74 -1.87 -33.45 11.29
C ILE A 74 -3.02 -32.64 10.70
N LEU A 75 -2.90 -32.25 9.42
CA LEU A 75 -3.87 -31.41 8.72
C LEU A 75 -5.21 -32.12 8.45
N SER A 76 -5.20 -33.44 8.27
CA SER A 76 -6.42 -34.26 8.08
C SER A 76 -7.24 -34.45 9.36
N LYS A 77 -6.71 -34.10 10.53
CA LYS A 77 -7.44 -34.21 11.80
C LYS A 77 -8.40 -33.04 11.97
N GLN A 78 -9.62 -33.34 12.40
CA GLN A 78 -10.58 -32.31 12.75
C GLN A 78 -10.03 -31.45 13.90
N GLY A 79 -10.08 -30.13 13.74
CA GLY A 79 -9.57 -29.18 14.74
C GLY A 79 -8.07 -28.87 14.64
N ALA A 80 -7.40 -29.23 13.54
CA ALA A 80 -6.04 -28.79 13.27
C ALA A 80 -5.95 -27.25 13.33
N LYS A 81 -4.95 -26.74 14.07
CA LYS A 81 -4.69 -25.30 14.19
C LYS A 81 -3.53 -24.94 13.27
N VAL A 82 -3.76 -23.99 12.37
CA VAL A 82 -2.77 -23.48 11.42
C VAL A 82 -2.59 -21.99 11.68
N LEU A 83 -1.35 -21.55 11.78
CA LEU A 83 -0.99 -20.13 11.73
C LEU A 83 -0.52 -19.83 10.31
N ASP A 84 -1.22 -18.95 9.63
CA ASP A 84 -0.79 -18.40 8.35
C ASP A 84 -0.04 -17.09 8.60
N VAL A 85 1.15 -16.95 8.02
CA VAL A 85 1.97 -15.75 8.14
C VAL A 85 2.26 -15.26 6.74
N GLY A 86 1.61 -14.16 6.37
CA GLY A 86 1.74 -13.47 5.08
C GLY A 86 1.91 -11.98 5.30
#